data_AF-A0A090RZX4-F1
#
_entry.id   AF-A0A090RZX4-F1
#
_cell.length_a   1.000
_cell.length_b   1.000
_cell.length_c   1.000
_cell.angle_alpha   90.00
_cell.angle_beta   90.00
_cell.angle_gamma   90.00
#
_symmetry.space_group_name_H-M   'P 1'
#
loop_
_entity.id
_entity.type
_entity.pdbx_description
1 polymer ?
#
loop_
_entity_poly.entity_id
_entity_poly.type
_entity_poly.pdbx_seq_one_letter_code
_entity_poly.pdbx_strand_id
1 'polypeptide(L)'
;MYEAILEAYPETSWSPFQFFEPSAVSAETIKQTHCGDYTDDLVLGTLPAAKMRRIGFPWSERLIERTLTSTGGTMLTVEKAFEQGIAIHLSGGYHHAHFNYGSGFCLFNDLAVAAQHALKKGADKVLIVDSDVHHGDGTASLMNDNPNIVTLSLHCDKNFPARKPNSDFDVPFSRGTKDKEFLEGFQQVIQLALDLHQPDIVIFDAGVDIHQDDELGFLDVSLEGIRARDSWMLSTCYQRGIPIACVIGGGYRSQHADLVPIHYSLIEAAAQLKEVP
;
A
#
# COMPACT_ATOMS: atom_id res chain seq x y z
N MET A 1 -1.62 14.18 3.81
CA MET A 1 -1.82 13.25 4.94
C MET A 1 -0.82 13.51 6.05
N TYR A 2 0.50 13.33 5.83
CA TYR A 2 1.54 13.62 6.83
C TYR A 2 1.35 14.94 7.62
N GLU A 3 1.28 16.08 6.94
CA GLU A 3 1.08 17.39 7.58
C GLU A 3 -0.19 17.45 8.43
N ALA A 4 -1.30 16.92 7.92
CA ALA A 4 -2.59 16.90 8.63
C ALA A 4 -2.58 15.98 9.86
N ILE A 5 -1.87 14.85 9.76
CA ILE A 5 -1.63 13.94 10.88
C ILE A 5 -0.76 14.63 11.95
N LEU A 6 0.31 15.33 11.56
CA LEU A 6 1.15 16.08 12.50
C LEU A 6 0.41 17.22 13.20
N GLU A 7 -0.49 17.90 12.48
CA GLU A 7 -1.32 18.97 13.04
C GLU A 7 -2.30 18.42 14.09
N ALA A 8 -2.95 17.29 13.82
CA ALA A 8 -3.91 16.66 14.73
C ALA A 8 -3.23 15.91 15.89
N TYR A 9 -2.08 15.28 15.63
CA TYR A 9 -1.32 14.44 16.55
C TYR A 9 0.15 14.91 16.53
N PRO A 10 0.56 15.83 17.41
CA PRO A 10 1.91 16.38 17.39
C PRO A 10 2.96 15.34 17.77
N GLU A 11 4.19 15.50 17.27
CA GLU A 11 5.33 14.55 17.43
C GLU A 11 5.60 14.10 18.87
N THR A 12 5.25 14.91 19.87
CA THR A 12 5.34 14.53 21.30
C THR A 12 4.52 13.27 21.64
N SER A 13 3.51 12.96 20.83
CA SER A 13 2.66 11.77 20.94
C SER A 13 3.25 10.54 20.21
N TRP A 14 4.36 10.69 19.51
CA TRP A 14 4.92 9.69 18.57
C TRP A 14 6.07 8.91 19.17
N SER A 15 6.32 8.98 20.48
CA SER A 15 7.20 8.01 21.12
C SER A 15 6.59 6.61 20.97
N PRO A 16 7.32 5.59 20.48
CA PRO A 16 8.78 5.50 20.34
C PRO A 16 9.33 5.60 18.89
N PHE A 17 8.63 6.25 17.96
CA PHE A 17 8.99 6.30 16.53
C PHE A 17 10.25 7.12 16.24
N GLN A 18 10.95 6.70 15.18
CA GLN A 18 12.04 7.45 14.54
C GLN A 18 11.57 7.93 13.17
N PHE A 19 11.93 9.15 12.80
CA PHE A 19 11.52 9.77 11.55
C PHE A 19 12.64 9.72 10.52
N PHE A 20 12.27 9.41 9.28
CA PHE A 20 13.18 9.38 8.13
C PHE A 20 12.54 10.11 6.96
N GLU A 21 13.34 10.90 6.24
CA GLU A 21 12.90 11.64 5.07
C GLU A 21 13.31 10.88 3.79
N PRO A 22 12.35 10.60 2.88
CA PRO A 22 12.66 9.92 1.62
C PRO A 22 13.25 10.86 0.58
N SER A 23 13.92 10.27 -0.42
CA SER A 23 14.39 10.99 -1.61
C SER A 23 13.74 10.43 -2.87
N ALA A 24 13.61 11.26 -3.90
CA ALA A 24 13.13 10.83 -5.21
C ALA A 24 13.97 9.67 -5.78
N VAL A 25 13.31 8.62 -6.25
CA VAL A 25 13.98 7.57 -7.01
C VAL A 25 14.29 8.03 -8.42
N SER A 26 15.35 7.48 -9.00
CA SER A 26 15.68 7.76 -10.40
C SER A 26 14.70 7.06 -11.34
N ALA A 27 14.55 7.60 -12.55
CA ALA A 27 13.81 6.94 -13.63
C ALA A 27 14.38 5.53 -13.90
N GLU A 28 15.70 5.35 -13.85
CA GLU A 28 16.35 4.05 -14.04
C GLU A 28 15.95 3.01 -12.98
N THR A 29 15.66 3.43 -11.74
CA THR A 29 15.09 2.53 -10.74
C THR A 29 13.67 2.12 -11.12
N ILE A 30 12.82 3.06 -11.55
CA ILE A 30 11.45 2.78 -11.99
C ILE A 30 11.42 1.81 -13.18
N LYS A 31 12.34 1.97 -14.15
CA LYS A 31 12.45 1.11 -15.34
C LYS A 31 12.76 -0.36 -15.07
N GLN A 32 13.16 -0.70 -13.84
CA GLN A 32 13.36 -2.09 -13.43
C GLN A 32 12.04 -2.83 -13.21
N THR A 33 10.95 -2.08 -13.03
CA THR A 33 9.58 -2.61 -12.83
C THR A 33 8.64 -2.18 -13.96
N HIS A 34 8.79 -0.96 -14.47
CA HIS A 34 7.95 -0.41 -15.53
C HIS A 34 8.69 -0.34 -16.88
N CYS A 35 7.92 -0.23 -17.95
CA CYS A 35 8.40 -0.05 -19.31
C CYS A 35 9.21 1.25 -19.45
N GLY A 36 10.41 1.13 -20.04
CA GLY A 36 11.33 2.24 -20.32
C GLY A 36 10.66 3.45 -20.96
N ASP A 37 10.03 3.24 -22.11
CA ASP A 37 9.38 4.30 -22.89
C ASP A 37 8.25 4.98 -22.10
N TYR A 38 7.45 4.20 -21.36
CA TYR A 38 6.39 4.75 -20.52
C TYR A 38 6.95 5.63 -19.41
N THR A 39 8.00 5.17 -18.74
CA THR A 39 8.67 5.91 -17.67
C THR A 39 9.27 7.21 -18.20
N ASP A 40 10.01 7.15 -19.31
CA ASP A 40 10.64 8.33 -19.92
C ASP A 40 9.58 9.34 -20.37
N ASP A 41 8.53 8.88 -21.07
CA ASP A 41 7.45 9.76 -21.52
C ASP A 41 6.73 10.46 -20.37
N LEU A 42 6.48 9.74 -19.26
CA LEU A 42 5.80 10.29 -18.11
C LEU A 42 6.68 11.28 -17.35
N VAL A 43 7.95 10.95 -17.14
CA VAL A 43 8.91 11.83 -16.43
C VAL A 43 9.19 13.11 -17.23
N LEU A 44 9.32 13.01 -18.55
CA LEU A 44 9.58 14.14 -19.44
C LEU A 44 8.32 14.95 -19.80
N GLY A 45 7.13 14.51 -19.39
CA GLY A 45 5.87 15.18 -19.70
C GLY A 45 5.44 15.07 -21.16
N THR A 46 5.95 14.07 -21.89
CA THR A 46 5.59 13.77 -23.28
C THR A 46 4.53 12.68 -23.41
N LEU A 47 4.08 12.10 -22.29
CA LEU A 47 3.06 11.05 -22.29
C LEU A 47 1.77 11.53 -23.00
N PRO A 48 1.23 10.76 -23.97
CA PRO A 48 0.02 11.14 -24.69
C PRO A 48 -1.15 11.47 -23.76
N ALA A 49 -1.88 12.54 -24.06
CA ALA A 49 -2.95 13.06 -23.21
C ALA A 49 -4.03 12.01 -22.84
N ALA A 50 -4.30 11.03 -23.72
CA ALA A 50 -5.21 9.93 -23.43
C ALA A 50 -4.71 9.02 -22.29
N LYS A 51 -3.39 8.75 -22.22
CA LYS A 51 -2.78 7.99 -21.13
C LYS A 51 -2.75 8.80 -19.83
N MET A 52 -2.46 10.11 -19.88
CA MET A 52 -2.57 10.99 -18.71
C MET A 52 -4.01 11.05 -18.15
N ARG A 53 -5.02 11.10 -19.01
CA ARG A 53 -6.44 11.04 -18.57
C ARG A 53 -6.79 9.72 -17.89
N ARG A 54 -6.17 8.60 -18.30
CA ARG A 54 -6.37 7.30 -17.64
C ARG A 54 -5.82 7.29 -16.22
N ILE A 55 -4.70 7.97 -15.98
CA ILE A 55 -4.13 8.16 -14.64
C ILE A 55 -5.09 8.97 -13.76
N GLY A 56 -5.71 10.02 -14.33
CA GLY A 56 -6.70 10.83 -13.61
C GLY A 56 -6.14 12.13 -13.01
N PHE A 57 -4.88 12.47 -13.29
CA PHE A 57 -4.27 13.74 -12.90
C PHE A 57 -3.74 14.53 -14.10
N PRO A 58 -3.79 15.87 -14.07
CA PRO A 58 -3.02 16.67 -15.00
C PRO A 58 -1.52 16.50 -14.71
N TRP A 59 -0.71 16.45 -15.77
CA TRP A 59 0.74 16.37 -15.61
C TRP A 59 1.29 17.66 -15.02
N SER A 60 2.26 17.55 -14.12
CA SER A 60 3.10 18.66 -13.65
C SER A 60 4.42 18.11 -13.11
N GLU A 61 5.48 18.92 -13.14
CA GLU A 61 6.78 18.55 -12.55
C GLU A 61 6.63 18.16 -11.07
N ARG A 62 5.84 18.92 -10.31
CA ARG A 62 5.54 18.63 -8.89
C ARG A 62 4.86 17.28 -8.70
N LEU A 63 3.96 16.87 -9.60
CA LEU A 63 3.33 15.55 -9.53
C LEU A 63 4.36 14.44 -9.73
N ILE A 64 5.25 14.59 -10.72
CA ILE A 64 6.31 13.62 -10.99
C ILE A 64 7.28 13.53 -9.83
N GLU A 65 7.76 14.67 -9.32
CA GLU A 65 8.65 14.73 -8.16
C GLU A 65 8.01 14.06 -6.94
N ARG A 66 6.75 14.40 -6.62
CA ARG A 66 6.01 13.76 -5.54
C ARG A 66 5.93 12.25 -5.74
N THR A 67 5.56 11.78 -6.93
CA THR A 67 5.42 10.36 -7.21
C THR A 67 6.74 9.63 -7.03
N LEU A 68 7.85 10.15 -7.58
CA LEU A 68 9.17 9.53 -7.43
C LEU A 68 9.66 9.55 -5.98
N THR A 69 9.42 10.62 -5.24
CA THR A 69 9.75 10.71 -3.81
C THR A 69 8.91 9.75 -2.97
N SER A 70 7.62 9.61 -3.28
CA SER A 70 6.75 8.65 -2.61
C SER A 70 7.19 7.20 -2.89
N THR A 71 7.52 6.86 -4.14
CA THR A 71 8.09 5.54 -4.45
C THR A 71 9.41 5.29 -3.71
N GLY A 72 10.27 6.30 -3.60
CA GLY A 72 11.49 6.22 -2.78
C GLY A 72 11.21 6.04 -1.29
N GLY A 73 10.13 6.64 -0.78
CA GLY A 73 9.66 6.42 0.58
C GLY A 73 9.24 4.98 0.82
N THR A 74 8.51 4.36 -0.09
CA THR A 74 8.11 2.95 0.05
C THR A 74 9.34 2.01 0.02
N MET A 75 10.35 2.31 -0.82
CA MET A 75 11.63 1.58 -0.79
C MET A 75 12.41 1.78 0.51
N LEU A 76 12.47 3.01 1.04
CA LEU A 76 13.12 3.30 2.32
C LEU A 76 12.41 2.58 3.48
N THR A 77 11.08 2.49 3.44
CA THR A 77 10.29 1.76 4.44
C THR A 77 10.62 0.28 4.45
N VAL A 78 10.87 -0.35 3.30
CA VAL A 78 11.41 -1.72 3.23
C VAL A 78 12.75 -1.84 3.95
N GLU A 79 13.68 -0.92 3.69
CA GLU A 79 14.99 -0.93 4.38
C GLU A 79 14.83 -0.77 5.90
N LYS A 80 13.97 0.15 6.34
CA LYS A 80 13.70 0.38 7.76
C LYS A 80 12.92 -0.74 8.43
N ALA A 81 12.05 -1.44 7.71
CA ALA A 81 11.42 -2.65 8.22
C ALA A 81 12.44 -3.75 8.50
N PHE A 82 13.42 -3.98 7.61
CA PHE A 82 14.50 -4.93 7.89
C PHE A 82 15.34 -4.54 9.11
N GLU A 83 15.61 -3.25 9.30
CA GLU A 83 16.41 -2.74 10.42
C GLU A 83 15.66 -2.75 11.77
N GLN A 84 14.36 -2.40 11.77
CA GLN A 84 13.58 -2.08 12.98
C GLN A 84 12.41 -3.04 13.24
N GLY A 85 12.15 -3.97 12.32
CA GLY A 85 11.00 -4.87 12.33
C GLY A 85 9.73 -4.25 11.73
N ILE A 86 9.43 -2.98 12.05
CA ILE A 86 8.23 -2.29 11.57
C ILE A 86 8.61 -0.90 11.05
N ALA A 87 8.12 -0.55 9.87
CA ALA A 87 8.21 0.80 9.33
C ALA A 87 6.91 1.21 8.63
N ILE A 88 6.55 2.49 8.71
CA ILE A 88 5.32 3.05 8.12
C ILE A 88 5.68 4.24 7.24
N HIS A 89 5.20 4.23 6.00
CA HIS A 89 5.25 5.35 5.08
C HIS A 89 3.88 6.05 5.03
N LEU A 90 3.86 7.37 5.28
CA LEU A 90 2.62 8.17 5.27
C LEU A 90 2.22 8.66 3.86
N SER A 91 2.65 7.92 2.84
CA SER A 91 2.21 7.96 1.45
C SER A 91 2.35 6.54 0.87
N GLY A 92 2.40 6.41 -0.45
CA GLY A 92 2.47 5.11 -1.15
C GLY A 92 1.10 4.46 -1.35
N GLY A 93 1.13 3.18 -1.75
CA GLY A 93 -0.06 2.38 -2.06
C GLY A 93 -0.57 2.58 -3.49
N TYR A 94 0.36 2.78 -4.43
CA TYR A 94 0.06 3.09 -5.82
C TYR A 94 -0.17 1.82 -6.66
N HIS A 95 -1.04 0.96 -6.16
CA HIS A 95 -1.25 -0.41 -6.63
C HIS A 95 -1.86 -0.55 -8.04
N HIS A 96 -2.38 0.53 -8.65
CA HIS A 96 -3.07 0.52 -9.94
C HIS A 96 -2.18 0.79 -11.16
N ALA A 97 -0.90 1.11 -10.97
CA ALA A 97 0.01 1.33 -12.10
C ALA A 97 0.49 -0.01 -12.69
N HIS A 98 0.40 -0.16 -14.01
CA HIS A 98 0.80 -1.35 -14.76
C HIS A 98 2.14 -1.14 -15.47
N PHE A 99 2.64 -2.19 -16.12
CA PHE A 99 3.94 -2.16 -16.81
C PHE A 99 4.14 -0.95 -17.73
N ASN A 100 3.18 -0.62 -18.60
CA ASN A 100 3.33 0.44 -19.61
C ASN A 100 2.23 1.51 -19.60
N TYR A 101 1.45 1.60 -18.51
CA TYR A 101 0.48 2.66 -18.27
C TYR A 101 0.16 2.81 -16.79
N GLY A 102 -0.17 4.03 -16.38
CA GLY A 102 -0.77 4.32 -15.08
C GLY A 102 -2.30 4.35 -15.17
N SER A 103 -2.95 4.21 -14.02
CA SER A 103 -4.40 4.09 -13.88
C SER A 103 -4.81 4.35 -12.44
N GLY A 104 -6.07 4.69 -12.18
CA GLY A 104 -6.61 4.78 -10.81
C GLY A 104 -5.77 5.66 -9.89
N PHE A 105 -5.37 6.85 -10.35
CA PHE A 105 -4.53 7.80 -9.62
C PHE A 105 -3.07 7.35 -9.37
N CYS A 106 -2.67 6.20 -9.93
CA CYS A 106 -1.33 5.63 -9.77
C CYS A 106 -0.49 5.84 -11.03
N LEU A 107 0.65 6.51 -10.88
CA LEU A 107 1.61 6.80 -11.97
C LEU A 107 2.64 5.68 -12.12
N PHE A 108 3.24 5.27 -11.00
CA PHE A 108 4.14 4.12 -10.88
C PHE A 108 3.71 3.29 -9.67
N ASN A 109 3.97 1.98 -9.74
CA ASN A 109 3.57 1.03 -8.70
C ASN A 109 4.69 0.93 -7.67
N ASP A 110 4.55 1.68 -6.59
CA ASP A 110 5.56 1.74 -5.54
C ASP A 110 5.68 0.42 -4.75
N LEU A 111 4.58 -0.32 -4.58
CA LEU A 111 4.58 -1.64 -3.94
C LEU A 111 5.44 -2.63 -4.72
N ALA A 112 5.24 -2.72 -6.04
CA ALA A 112 6.01 -3.60 -6.92
C ALA A 112 7.49 -3.19 -6.99
N VAL A 113 7.78 -1.88 -7.07
CA VAL A 113 9.15 -1.35 -7.03
C VAL A 113 9.83 -1.70 -5.71
N ALA A 114 9.13 -1.54 -4.58
CA ALA A 114 9.65 -1.85 -3.25
C ALA A 114 9.83 -3.36 -3.02
N ALA A 115 8.96 -4.21 -3.56
CA ALA A 115 9.11 -5.66 -3.49
C ALA A 115 10.35 -6.14 -4.27
N GLN A 116 10.57 -5.63 -5.48
CA GLN A 116 11.79 -5.91 -6.25
C GLN A 116 13.04 -5.37 -5.54
N HIS A 117 12.93 -4.23 -4.85
CA HIS A 117 14.01 -3.68 -4.03
C HIS A 117 14.31 -4.57 -2.82
N ALA A 118 13.30 -5.11 -2.15
CA ALA A 118 13.46 -6.04 -1.03
C ALA A 118 14.26 -7.29 -1.46
N LEU A 119 13.97 -7.86 -2.63
CA LEU A 119 14.75 -8.98 -3.18
C LEU A 119 16.23 -8.60 -3.37
N LYS A 120 16.51 -7.39 -3.86
CA LYS A 120 17.89 -6.89 -4.02
C LYS A 120 18.60 -6.61 -2.70
N LYS A 121 17.85 -6.39 -1.62
CA LYS A 121 18.36 -6.21 -0.25
C LYS A 121 18.55 -7.53 0.49
N GLY A 122 18.24 -8.66 -0.14
CA GLY A 122 18.54 -9.99 0.38
C GLY A 122 17.33 -10.77 0.90
N ALA A 123 16.10 -10.30 0.67
CA ALA A 123 14.94 -11.19 0.81
C ALA A 123 14.92 -12.21 -0.34
N ASP A 124 14.62 -13.46 -0.02
CA ASP A 124 14.32 -14.48 -1.02
C ASP A 124 12.83 -14.47 -1.36
N LYS A 125 11.98 -14.09 -0.41
CA LYS A 125 10.52 -14.10 -0.57
C LYS A 125 9.85 -12.87 0.02
N VAL A 126 8.97 -12.25 -0.76
CA VAL A 126 8.18 -11.08 -0.37
C VAL A 126 6.70 -11.45 -0.45
N LEU A 127 5.92 -11.01 0.54
CA LEU A 127 4.47 -11.03 0.49
C LEU A 127 3.95 -9.59 0.43
N ILE A 128 3.16 -9.26 -0.59
CA ILE A 128 2.43 -8.00 -0.67
C ILE A 128 0.98 -8.27 -0.24
N VAL A 129 0.57 -7.68 0.88
CA VAL A 129 -0.81 -7.70 1.37
C VAL A 129 -1.46 -6.38 1.03
N ASP A 130 -2.43 -6.41 0.13
CA ASP A 130 -3.18 -5.23 -0.31
C ASP A 130 -4.59 -5.26 0.30
N SER A 131 -4.83 -4.34 1.23
CA SER A 131 -6.11 -4.17 1.91
C SER A 131 -6.88 -2.92 1.46
N ASP A 132 -6.45 -2.27 0.38
CA ASP A 132 -7.24 -1.25 -0.29
C ASP A 132 -8.52 -1.87 -0.86
N VAL A 133 -9.62 -1.12 -0.83
CA VAL A 133 -10.92 -1.63 -1.28
C VAL A 133 -10.96 -1.93 -2.78
N HIS A 134 -10.09 -1.30 -3.56
CA HIS A 134 -9.91 -1.54 -4.97
C HIS A 134 -8.92 -2.68 -5.19
N HIS A 135 -9.14 -3.48 -6.24
CA HIS A 135 -8.20 -4.56 -6.52
C HIS A 135 -6.86 -3.97 -6.99
N GLY A 136 -5.76 -4.41 -6.37
CA GLY A 136 -4.36 -4.08 -6.72
C GLY A 136 -3.90 -4.65 -8.07
N ASP A 137 -4.61 -4.31 -9.14
CA ASP A 137 -4.49 -4.88 -10.47
C ASP A 137 -3.14 -4.64 -11.13
N GLY A 138 -2.55 -3.47 -10.88
CA GLY A 138 -1.20 -3.16 -11.34
C GLY A 138 -0.17 -4.06 -10.66
N THR A 139 -0.29 -4.22 -9.34
CA THR A 139 0.63 -5.05 -8.53
C THR A 139 0.56 -6.51 -8.96
N ALA A 140 -0.65 -7.07 -9.06
CA ALA A 140 -0.88 -8.43 -9.52
C ALA A 140 -0.29 -8.66 -10.93
N SER A 141 -0.58 -7.74 -11.87
CA SER A 141 -0.09 -7.88 -13.25
C SER A 141 1.43 -7.78 -13.37
N LEU A 142 2.07 -6.93 -12.56
CA LEU A 142 3.52 -6.74 -12.59
C LEU A 142 4.27 -7.94 -11.98
N MET A 143 3.71 -8.58 -10.96
CA MET A 143 4.38 -9.63 -10.18
C MET A 143 4.04 -11.06 -10.63
N ASN A 144 3.04 -11.24 -11.49
CA ASN A 144 2.52 -12.56 -11.90
C ASN A 144 3.59 -13.59 -12.34
N ASP A 145 4.70 -13.15 -12.92
CA ASP A 145 5.76 -14.04 -13.42
C ASP A 145 6.94 -14.21 -12.42
N ASN A 146 6.84 -13.66 -11.21
CA ASN A 146 7.87 -13.73 -10.19
C ASN A 146 7.42 -14.59 -8.98
N PRO A 147 7.82 -15.87 -8.90
CA PRO A 147 7.37 -16.76 -7.83
C PRO A 147 7.91 -16.39 -6.44
N ASN A 148 8.89 -15.48 -6.36
CA ASN A 148 9.44 -15.01 -5.09
C ASN A 148 8.58 -13.89 -4.48
N ILE A 149 7.63 -13.31 -5.22
CA ILE A 149 6.75 -12.24 -4.76
C ILE A 149 5.32 -12.73 -4.86
N VAL A 150 4.67 -12.94 -3.72
CA VAL A 150 3.25 -13.29 -3.65
C VAL A 150 2.44 -12.02 -3.46
N THR A 151 1.37 -11.88 -4.24
CA THR A 151 0.41 -10.78 -4.19
C THR A 151 -0.92 -11.27 -3.64
N LEU A 152 -1.46 -10.54 -2.66
CA LEU A 152 -2.73 -10.84 -2.01
C LEU A 152 -3.60 -9.59 -2.05
N SER A 153 -4.77 -9.66 -2.68
CA SER A 153 -5.72 -8.54 -2.76
C SER A 153 -7.03 -8.85 -2.04
N LEU A 154 -7.38 -7.99 -1.08
CA LEU A 154 -8.66 -7.99 -0.37
C LEU A 154 -9.50 -6.80 -0.88
N HIS A 155 -10.49 -7.04 -1.71
CA HIS A 155 -11.14 -5.96 -2.45
C HIS A 155 -12.65 -6.13 -2.54
N CYS A 156 -13.36 -5.04 -2.83
CA CYS A 156 -14.78 -5.10 -3.17
C CYS A 156 -14.96 -5.63 -4.61
N ASP A 157 -15.65 -6.78 -4.75
CA ASP A 157 -15.84 -7.48 -6.04
C ASP A 157 -16.41 -6.54 -7.12
N LYS A 158 -17.46 -5.80 -6.73
CA LYS A 158 -18.18 -4.85 -7.59
C LYS A 158 -17.64 -3.42 -7.44
N ASN A 159 -16.33 -3.28 -7.49
CA ASN A 159 -15.63 -1.99 -7.52
C ASN A 159 -14.50 -1.96 -8.56
N PHE A 160 -13.81 -0.83 -8.69
CA PHE A 160 -12.70 -0.63 -9.61
C PHE A 160 -11.51 -1.58 -9.32
N PRO A 161 -10.80 -2.03 -10.36
CA PRO A 161 -11.15 -1.97 -11.77
C PRO A 161 -12.26 -2.96 -12.16
N ALA A 162 -12.93 -2.65 -13.27
CA ALA A 162 -13.98 -3.51 -13.82
C ALA A 162 -13.47 -4.88 -14.31
N ARG A 163 -12.19 -4.95 -14.70
CA ARG A 163 -11.50 -6.20 -15.02
C ARG A 163 -10.35 -6.37 -14.05
N LYS A 164 -10.39 -7.44 -13.28
CA LYS A 164 -9.38 -7.77 -12.27
C LYS A 164 -8.49 -8.88 -12.85
N PRO A 165 -7.17 -8.65 -13.03
CA PRO A 165 -6.23 -9.74 -13.27
C PRO A 165 -6.16 -10.64 -12.02
N ASN A 166 -5.61 -11.84 -12.14
CA ASN A 166 -5.46 -12.69 -10.97
C ASN A 166 -4.26 -12.22 -10.13
N SER A 167 -4.46 -12.09 -8.83
CA SER A 167 -3.39 -12.14 -7.83
C SER A 167 -3.07 -13.61 -7.50
N ASP A 168 -2.07 -13.87 -6.65
CA ASP A 168 -1.86 -15.23 -6.11
C ASP A 168 -2.98 -15.61 -5.14
N PHE A 169 -3.47 -14.62 -4.39
CA PHE A 169 -4.62 -14.73 -3.49
C PHE A 169 -5.57 -13.56 -3.72
N ASP A 170 -6.81 -13.85 -4.13
CA ASP A 170 -7.88 -12.87 -4.28
C ASP A 170 -9.01 -13.16 -3.30
N VAL A 171 -9.37 -12.17 -2.48
CA VAL A 171 -10.52 -12.24 -1.56
C VAL A 171 -11.54 -11.17 -1.94
N PRO A 172 -12.52 -11.52 -2.80
CA PRO A 172 -13.58 -10.60 -3.18
C PRO A 172 -14.64 -10.49 -2.08
N PHE A 173 -14.90 -9.27 -1.61
CA PHE A 173 -15.97 -8.94 -0.69
C PHE A 173 -17.19 -8.35 -1.40
N SER A 174 -18.37 -8.58 -0.82
CA SER A 174 -19.60 -7.97 -1.31
C SER A 174 -19.72 -6.53 -0.84
N ARG A 175 -20.44 -5.70 -1.60
CA ARG A 175 -20.78 -4.34 -1.16
C ARG A 175 -21.52 -4.39 0.17
N GLY A 176 -21.13 -3.53 1.11
CA GLY A 176 -21.68 -3.48 2.46
C GLY A 176 -21.18 -4.59 3.41
N THR A 177 -20.14 -5.34 3.05
CA THR A 177 -19.43 -6.20 4.00
C THR A 177 -18.97 -5.36 5.19
N LYS A 178 -19.26 -5.84 6.40
CA LYS A 178 -18.95 -5.19 7.69
C LYS A 178 -17.77 -5.86 8.38
N ASP A 179 -17.34 -5.28 9.50
CA ASP A 179 -16.19 -5.67 10.32
C ASP A 179 -15.97 -7.18 10.47
N LYS A 180 -16.97 -7.92 10.94
CA LYS A 180 -16.78 -9.35 11.26
C LYS A 180 -16.38 -10.16 10.02
N GLU A 181 -17.12 -10.02 8.94
CA GLU A 181 -16.89 -10.77 7.71
C GLU A 181 -15.58 -10.32 7.04
N PHE A 182 -15.30 -9.01 7.03
CA PHE A 182 -14.04 -8.47 6.53
C PHE A 182 -12.83 -9.04 7.30
N LEU A 183 -12.85 -8.94 8.64
CA LEU A 183 -11.76 -9.40 9.49
C LEU A 183 -11.56 -10.92 9.43
N GLU A 184 -12.64 -11.71 9.39
CA GLU A 184 -12.52 -13.17 9.22
C GLU A 184 -11.84 -13.52 7.89
N GLY A 185 -12.24 -12.88 6.78
CA GLY A 185 -11.59 -13.08 5.48
C GLY A 185 -10.14 -12.62 5.46
N PHE A 186 -9.87 -11.43 5.98
CA PHE A 186 -8.54 -10.83 6.12
C PHE A 186 -7.57 -11.76 6.86
N GLN A 187 -7.97 -12.20 8.06
CA GLN A 187 -7.10 -13.01 8.92
C GLN A 187 -6.82 -14.39 8.31
N GLN A 188 -7.85 -15.05 7.78
CA GLN A 188 -7.71 -16.41 7.24
C GLN A 188 -6.78 -16.45 6.02
N VAL A 189 -6.94 -15.53 5.07
CA VAL A 189 -6.13 -15.54 3.84
C VAL A 189 -4.68 -15.17 4.12
N ILE A 190 -4.43 -14.18 5.00
CA ILE A 190 -3.08 -13.77 5.34
C ILE A 190 -2.37 -14.88 6.11
N GLN A 191 -3.07 -15.52 7.05
CA GLN A 191 -2.53 -16.66 7.78
C GLN A 191 -2.10 -17.79 6.83
N LEU A 192 -2.95 -18.12 5.85
CA LEU A 192 -2.64 -19.09 4.80
C LEU A 192 -1.42 -18.67 3.95
N ALA A 193 -1.38 -17.42 3.50
CA ALA A 193 -0.29 -16.91 2.67
C ALA A 193 1.06 -16.91 3.42
N LEU A 194 1.06 -16.50 4.70
CA LEU A 194 2.24 -16.54 5.55
C LEU A 194 2.76 -17.97 5.76
N ASP A 195 1.87 -18.94 5.97
CA ASP A 195 2.25 -20.33 6.22
C ASP A 195 2.74 -21.04 4.95
N LEU A 196 2.15 -20.75 3.79
CA LEU A 196 2.54 -21.34 2.51
C LEU A 196 3.79 -20.70 1.93
N HIS A 197 3.85 -19.36 1.88
CA HIS A 197 4.94 -18.65 1.25
C HIS A 197 6.16 -18.54 2.17
N GLN A 198 5.94 -18.33 3.47
CA GLN A 198 6.99 -18.03 4.46
C GLN A 198 7.88 -16.88 3.99
N PRO A 199 7.33 -15.65 3.89
CA PRO A 199 8.06 -14.49 3.39
C PRO A 199 9.10 -13.99 4.39
N ASP A 200 10.18 -13.41 3.87
CA ASP A 200 11.21 -12.73 4.67
C ASP A 200 10.79 -11.30 5.04
N ILE A 201 9.84 -10.73 4.31
CA ILE A 201 9.24 -9.42 4.58
C ILE A 201 7.81 -9.36 4.03
N VAL A 202 6.96 -8.64 4.75
CA VAL A 202 5.64 -8.24 4.28
C VAL A 202 5.63 -6.77 3.88
N ILE A 203 5.09 -6.47 2.70
CA ILE A 203 4.70 -5.11 2.32
C ILE A 203 3.18 -5.03 2.50
N PHE A 204 2.71 -4.12 3.34
CA PHE A 204 1.31 -3.99 3.68
C PHE A 204 0.74 -2.66 3.18
N ASP A 205 -0.21 -2.72 2.25
CA ASP A 205 -1.03 -1.58 1.86
C ASP A 205 -2.25 -1.49 2.79
N ALA A 206 -2.23 -0.51 3.70
CA ALA A 206 -3.22 -0.33 4.74
C ALA A 206 -4.36 0.62 4.33
N GLY A 207 -4.73 0.62 3.04
CA GLY A 207 -5.80 1.45 2.49
C GLY A 207 -7.04 1.51 3.38
N VAL A 208 -7.55 2.72 3.62
CA VAL A 208 -8.66 2.97 4.55
C VAL A 208 -9.98 3.20 3.84
N ASP A 209 -9.99 3.11 2.52
CA ASP A 209 -11.20 3.24 1.70
C ASP A 209 -12.17 2.05 1.81
N ILE A 210 -11.84 1.04 2.61
CA ILE A 210 -12.81 0.05 3.12
C ILE A 210 -13.80 0.64 4.14
N HIS A 211 -13.53 1.85 4.65
CA HIS A 211 -14.34 2.50 5.68
C HIS A 211 -15.77 2.80 5.20
N GLN A 212 -16.76 2.65 6.09
CA GLN A 212 -18.18 2.89 5.82
C GLN A 212 -18.53 4.27 5.26
N ASP A 213 -17.72 5.29 5.60
CA ASP A 213 -17.89 6.68 5.15
C ASP A 213 -17.01 7.04 3.94
N ASP A 214 -16.31 6.06 3.35
CA ASP A 214 -15.51 6.30 2.15
C ASP A 214 -16.40 6.50 0.92
N GLU A 215 -16.06 7.49 0.10
CA GLU A 215 -16.87 7.89 -1.05
C GLU A 215 -16.70 6.97 -2.27
N LEU A 216 -15.66 6.12 -2.29
CA LEU A 216 -15.30 5.26 -3.42
C LEU A 216 -15.35 3.74 -3.09
N GLY A 217 -15.26 3.31 -1.83
CA GLY A 217 -15.00 1.89 -1.52
C GLY A 217 -16.18 0.90 -1.47
N PHE A 218 -17.37 1.34 -1.08
CA PHE A 218 -18.59 0.49 -0.98
C PHE A 218 -18.56 -0.68 0.04
N LEU A 219 -17.53 -0.81 0.87
CA LEU A 219 -17.61 -1.64 2.08
C LEU A 219 -18.20 -0.82 3.24
N ASP A 220 -18.52 -1.48 4.34
CA ASP A 220 -19.17 -0.89 5.52
C ASP A 220 -18.38 -1.23 6.79
N VAL A 221 -17.04 -1.10 6.70
CA VAL A 221 -16.11 -1.37 7.81
C VAL A 221 -16.02 -0.13 8.70
N SER A 222 -16.16 -0.30 10.00
CA SER A 222 -16.03 0.76 10.99
C SER A 222 -14.58 1.14 11.24
N LEU A 223 -14.35 2.28 11.90
CA LEU A 223 -13.02 2.64 12.40
C LEU A 223 -12.46 1.58 13.36
N GLU A 224 -13.30 0.98 14.20
CA GLU A 224 -12.92 -0.12 15.09
C GLU A 224 -12.50 -1.36 14.30
N GLY A 225 -13.17 -1.66 13.17
CA GLY A 225 -12.78 -2.71 12.25
C GLY A 225 -11.40 -2.48 11.63
N ILE A 226 -11.12 -1.26 11.19
CA ILE A 226 -9.80 -0.85 10.65
C ILE A 226 -8.71 -0.95 11.73
N ARG A 227 -8.98 -0.47 12.95
CA ARG A 227 -8.06 -0.61 14.10
C ARG A 227 -7.76 -2.06 14.42
N ALA A 228 -8.77 -2.93 14.37
CA ALA A 228 -8.61 -4.36 14.60
C ALA A 228 -7.78 -5.03 13.50
N ARG A 229 -7.98 -4.64 12.24
CA ARG A 229 -7.18 -5.09 11.09
C ARG A 229 -5.70 -4.73 11.29
N ASP A 230 -5.40 -3.46 11.55
CA ASP A 230 -4.04 -2.96 11.65
C ASP A 230 -3.30 -3.55 12.86
N SER A 231 -3.96 -3.58 14.02
CA SER A 231 -3.42 -4.20 15.24
C SER A 231 -3.11 -5.69 15.03
N TRP A 232 -4.03 -6.43 14.40
CA TRP A 232 -3.82 -7.85 14.15
C TRP A 232 -2.68 -8.09 13.16
N MET A 233 -2.62 -7.33 12.07
CA MET A 233 -1.61 -7.51 11.01
C MET A 233 -0.20 -7.28 11.56
N LEU A 234 -0.01 -6.16 12.26
CA LEU A 234 1.28 -5.83 12.86
C LEU A 234 1.66 -6.82 13.97
N SER A 235 0.72 -7.21 14.83
CA SER A 235 0.98 -8.18 15.90
C SER A 235 1.37 -9.55 15.34
N THR A 236 0.71 -9.98 14.27
CA THR A 236 1.00 -11.25 13.61
C THR A 236 2.42 -11.28 13.03
N CYS A 237 2.82 -10.22 12.32
CA CYS A 237 4.18 -10.11 11.78
C CYS A 237 5.21 -10.03 12.91
N TYR A 238 4.95 -9.22 13.94
CA TYR A 238 5.83 -9.07 15.11
C TYR A 238 6.04 -10.41 15.84
N GLN A 239 4.97 -11.14 16.16
CA GLN A 239 5.06 -12.44 16.84
C GLN A 239 5.78 -13.51 16.02
N ARG A 240 5.69 -13.43 14.69
CA ARG A 240 6.42 -14.31 13.76
C ARG A 240 7.85 -13.87 13.49
N GLY A 241 8.26 -12.70 13.98
CA GLY A 241 9.56 -12.12 13.67
C GLY A 241 9.74 -11.75 12.19
N ILE A 242 8.64 -11.46 11.49
CA ILE A 242 8.66 -11.09 10.07
C ILE A 242 8.64 -9.55 9.99
N PRO A 243 9.67 -8.92 9.39
CA PRO A 243 9.64 -7.50 9.06
C PRO A 243 8.40 -7.09 8.27
N ILE A 244 7.82 -5.93 8.60
CA ILE A 244 6.67 -5.37 7.87
C ILE A 244 6.88 -3.90 7.50
N ALA A 245 6.76 -3.62 6.20
CA ALA A 245 6.82 -2.30 5.60
C ALA A 245 5.41 -1.86 5.18
N CYS A 246 4.87 -0.85 5.85
CA CYS A 246 3.49 -0.41 5.64
C CYS A 246 3.42 0.88 4.82
N VAL A 247 2.41 1.00 3.97
CA VAL A 247 1.97 2.24 3.33
C VAL A 247 0.51 2.52 3.69
N ILE A 248 0.07 3.77 3.57
CA ILE A 248 -1.28 4.17 4.02
C ILE A 248 -2.41 3.92 3.02
N GLY A 249 -2.10 3.66 1.74
CA GLY A 249 -3.08 3.34 0.70
C GLY A 249 -4.11 4.42 0.36
N GLY A 250 -5.22 3.98 -0.26
CA GLY A 250 -6.39 4.79 -0.59
C GLY A 250 -7.20 5.25 0.62
N GLY A 251 -8.08 6.21 0.37
CA GLY A 251 -8.92 6.88 1.37
C GLY A 251 -9.48 8.18 0.81
N TYR A 252 -10.80 8.27 0.70
CA TYR A 252 -11.48 9.29 -0.10
C TYR A 252 -12.70 9.86 0.63
N ARG A 253 -12.57 11.12 1.04
CA ARG A 253 -13.67 11.93 1.59
C ARG A 253 -13.56 13.36 1.10
N SER A 254 -14.70 13.98 0.80
CA SER A 254 -14.78 15.39 0.44
C SER A 254 -14.19 16.29 1.53
N GLN A 255 -14.37 15.90 2.80
CA GLN A 255 -13.72 16.52 3.95
C GLN A 255 -12.45 15.75 4.31
N HIS A 256 -11.30 16.17 3.78
CA HIS A 256 -10.02 15.49 3.99
C HIS A 256 -9.62 15.33 5.47
N ALA A 257 -10.04 16.24 6.35
CA ALA A 257 -9.73 16.16 7.78
C ALA A 257 -10.32 14.89 8.43
N ASP A 258 -11.40 14.35 7.88
CA ASP A 258 -12.06 13.18 8.44
C ASP A 258 -11.30 11.87 8.14
N LEU A 259 -10.36 11.88 7.18
CA LEU A 259 -9.48 10.74 6.88
C LEU A 259 -8.32 10.63 7.88
N VAL A 260 -7.96 11.74 8.53
CA VAL A 260 -6.80 11.82 9.44
C VAL A 260 -6.88 10.78 10.57
N PRO A 261 -7.97 10.68 11.37
CA PRO A 261 -8.05 9.67 12.43
C PRO A 261 -8.07 8.24 11.90
N ILE A 262 -8.54 8.02 10.67
CA ILE A 262 -8.65 6.68 10.08
C ILE A 262 -7.25 6.19 9.65
N HIS A 263 -6.49 6.98 8.90
CA HIS A 263 -5.10 6.62 8.57
C HIS A 263 -4.18 6.61 9.80
N TYR A 264 -4.46 7.43 10.81
CA TYR A 264 -3.69 7.42 12.06
C TYR A 264 -3.82 6.10 12.83
N SER A 265 -4.88 5.32 12.60
CA SER A 265 -5.08 4.02 13.27
C SER A 265 -3.93 3.03 13.07
N LEU A 266 -3.26 3.05 11.91
CA LEU A 266 -2.07 2.24 11.65
C LEU A 266 -0.89 2.64 12.56
N ILE A 267 -0.69 3.93 12.77
CA ILE A 267 0.36 4.48 13.64
C ILE A 267 0.03 4.16 15.11
N GLU A 268 -1.24 4.32 15.50
CA GLU A 268 -1.75 3.96 16.82
C GLU A 268 -1.51 2.46 17.12
N ALA A 269 -1.83 1.58 16.18
CA ALA A 269 -1.58 0.14 16.29
C ALA A 269 -0.09 -0.17 16.46
N ALA A 270 0.78 0.49 15.67
CA ALA A 270 2.22 0.31 15.79
C ALA A 270 2.80 0.78 17.13
N ALA A 271 2.27 1.87 17.69
CA ALA A 271 2.70 2.38 19.00
C ALA A 271 2.33 1.42 20.15
N GLN A 272 1.20 0.72 20.03
CA GLN A 272 0.65 -0.17 21.04
C GLN A 272 1.24 -1.59 21.03
N LEU A 273 2.01 -1.97 20.01
CA LEU A 273 2.61 -3.32 19.90
C LEU A 273 3.51 -3.71 21.07
N LYS A 274 4.09 -2.74 21.78
CA LYS A 274 4.91 -3.00 22.98
C LYS A 274 4.09 -3.43 24.20
N GLU A 275 2.77 -3.31 24.15
CA GLU A 275 1.86 -3.64 25.25
C GLU A 275 1.17 -5.01 25.09
N VAL A 276 1.46 -5.76 24.01
CA VAL A 276 0.94 -7.11 23.82
C VAL A 276 1.89 -8.11 24.50
N PRO A 277 1.46 -8.77 25.60
CA PRO A 277 2.32 -9.63 26.43
C PRO A 277 2.80 -10.90 25.71
#